data_AF-A0A661L0M2-F1
#
_entry.id   AF-A0A661L0M2-F1
#
_cell.length_a   1.000
_cell.length_b   1.000
_cell.length_c   1.000
_cell.angle_alpha   90.00
_cell.angle_beta   90.00
_cell.angle_gamma   90.00
#
_symmetry.space_group_name_H-M   'P 1'
#
loop_
_entity.id
_entity.type
_entity.pdbx_description
1 polymer ?
#
loop_
_entity_poly.entity_id
_entity_poly.type
_entity_poly.pdbx_seq_one_letter_code
_entity_poly.pdbx_strand_id
1 'polypeptide(L)'
;MKIITLTTDFGTKDPYVGIMKGVILSINPDVHIVDITHEIEPANILEAAYILKEAYRFFPKGTIHVGVVDPGVGGDRRPIAIKTGGSFFVGPDNGLFWPIIAQSEAFQVIHLTNKEYLLPEISTTF
;
A
#
# COMPACT_ATOMS: atom_id res chain seq x y z
N MET A 1 2.32 -2.94 -19.03
CA MET A 1 3.19 -2.20 -18.09
C MET A 1 2.67 -2.45 -16.69
N LYS A 2 3.51 -2.92 -15.76
CA LYS A 2 3.10 -3.16 -14.37
C LYS A 2 3.47 -1.92 -13.54
N ILE A 3 2.49 -1.35 -12.85
CA ILE A 3 2.68 -0.14 -12.02
C ILE A 3 2.41 -0.49 -10.56
N ILE A 4 3.30 -0.07 -9.68
CA ILE A 4 3.09 -0.04 -8.23
C ILE A 4 3.08 1.43 -7.80
N THR A 5 2.03 1.87 -7.12
CA THR A 5 2.02 3.20 -6.50
C THR A 5 2.32 3.12 -5.02
N LEU A 6 2.98 4.13 -4.46
CA LEU A 6 3.28 4.21 -3.03
C LEU A 6 2.58 5.41 -2.37
N THR A 7 1.89 5.17 -1.26
CA THR A 7 1.36 6.21 -0.36
C THR A 7 1.76 5.89 1.07
N THR A 8 2.54 6.76 1.71
CA THR A 8 3.05 6.51 3.08
C THR A 8 3.07 7.78 3.93
N ASP A 9 3.27 7.62 5.24
CA ASP A 9 3.51 8.69 6.22
C ASP A 9 4.98 8.77 6.70
N PHE A 10 5.90 8.10 5.98
CA PHE A 10 7.33 8.05 6.31
C PHE A 10 8.10 9.36 6.08
N GLY A 11 7.53 10.31 5.34
CA GLY A 11 8.25 11.44 4.78
C GLY A 11 9.32 11.03 3.76
N THR A 12 10.11 12.01 3.34
CA THR A 12 11.19 11.84 2.35
C THR A 12 12.60 11.98 2.93
N LYS A 13 12.71 12.20 4.24
CA LYS A 13 14.00 12.39 4.94
C LYS A 13 14.67 11.08 5.34
N ASP A 14 13.85 10.10 5.71
CA ASP A 14 14.29 8.81 6.24
C ASP A 14 14.37 7.74 5.13
N PRO A 15 15.12 6.64 5.35
CA PRO A 15 15.44 5.69 4.28
C PRO A 15 14.28 4.78 3.87
N TYR A 16 13.17 4.75 4.61
CA TYR A 16 12.12 3.74 4.47
C TYR A 16 11.50 3.67 3.07
N VAL A 17 11.24 4.81 2.43
CA VAL A 17 10.77 4.87 1.04
C VAL A 17 11.77 4.24 0.09
N GLY A 18 13.07 4.54 0.28
CA GLY A 18 14.15 3.95 -0.51
C GLY A 18 14.25 2.45 -0.33
N ILE A 19 14.11 1.95 0.91
CA ILE A 19 14.11 0.52 1.23
C ILE A 19 12.93 -0.18 0.55
N MET A 20 11.71 0.36 0.65
CA MET A 20 10.53 -0.20 -0.04
C MET A 20 10.79 -0.35 -1.54
N LYS A 21 11.30 0.71 -2.18
CA LYS A 21 11.60 0.70 -3.62
C LYS A 21 12.69 -0.33 -3.95
N GLY A 22 13.74 -0.42 -3.14
CA GLY A 22 14.80 -1.42 -3.32
C GLY A 22 14.29 -2.85 -3.27
N VAL A 23 13.42 -3.16 -2.30
CA VAL A 23 12.79 -4.49 -2.16
C VAL A 23 11.84 -4.77 -3.33
N ILE A 24 11.03 -3.80 -3.75
CA ILE A 24 10.12 -3.95 -4.90
C ILE A 24 10.93 -4.26 -6.17
N LEU A 25 12.01 -3.52 -6.43
CA LEU A 25 12.83 -3.67 -7.62
C LEU A 25 13.69 -4.94 -7.59
N SER A 26 14.05 -5.46 -6.42
CA SER A 26 14.76 -6.75 -6.33
C SER A 26 13.86 -7.94 -6.69
N ILE A 27 12.54 -7.82 -6.44
CA ILE A 27 11.54 -8.82 -6.82
C ILE A 27 11.15 -8.70 -8.30
N ASN A 28 10.93 -7.47 -8.78
CA ASN A 28 10.58 -7.21 -10.18
C ASN A 28 11.29 -5.95 -10.70
N PRO A 29 12.46 -6.10 -11.35
CA PRO A 29 13.24 -4.98 -11.87
C PRO A 29 12.53 -4.12 -12.93
N ASP A 30 11.53 -4.67 -13.63
CA ASP A 30 10.84 -4.01 -14.74
C ASP A 30 9.56 -3.26 -14.30
N VAL A 31 9.23 -3.30 -13.00
CA VAL A 31 8.04 -2.61 -12.49
C VAL A 31 8.25 -1.11 -12.44
N HIS A 32 7.23 -0.35 -12.81
CA HIS A 32 7.26 1.10 -12.68
C HIS A 32 6.69 1.49 -11.32
N ILE A 33 7.51 2.19 -10.53
CA ILE A 33 7.09 2.71 -9.22
C ILE A 33 6.68 4.17 -9.39
N VAL A 34 5.51 4.53 -8.87
CA VAL A 34 5.00 5.90 -8.86
C VAL A 34 4.66 6.30 -7.43
N ASP A 35 5.33 7.31 -6.89
CA ASP A 35 4.96 7.84 -5.58
C ASP A 35 3.72 8.72 -5.75
N ILE A 36 2.66 8.43 -4.99
CA ILE A 36 1.52 9.34 -4.87
C ILE A 36 1.89 10.44 -3.89
N THR A 37 2.34 10.07 -2.69
CA THR A 37 2.94 10.96 -1.70
C THR A 37 3.55 10.14 -0.57
N HIS A 38 4.54 10.71 0.11
CA HIS A 38 5.09 10.17 1.36
C HIS A 38 4.90 11.13 2.53
N GLU A 39 4.21 12.24 2.31
CA GLU A 39 4.07 13.36 3.25
C GLU A 39 2.69 13.35 3.92
N ILE A 40 2.06 12.18 4.02
CA ILE A 40 0.85 12.03 4.86
C ILE A 40 1.24 12.39 6.30
N GLU A 41 0.37 13.10 7.02
CA GLU A 41 0.59 13.35 8.44
C GLU A 41 0.75 12.01 9.20
N PRO A 42 1.74 11.86 10.09
CA PRO A 42 2.00 10.60 10.78
C PRO A 42 0.74 9.97 11.39
N ALA A 43 0.49 8.70 11.06
CA ALA A 43 -0.68 7.92 11.45
C ALA A 43 -2.06 8.46 11.00
N ASN A 44 -2.12 9.44 10.09
CA ASN A 44 -3.38 10.00 9.60
C ASN A 44 -4.00 9.11 8.50
N ILE A 45 -4.65 8.04 8.93
CA ILE A 45 -5.32 7.06 8.06
C ILE A 45 -6.40 7.72 7.20
N LEU A 46 -7.10 8.72 7.74
CA LEU A 46 -8.18 9.41 7.04
C LEU A 46 -7.66 10.23 5.86
N GLU A 47 -6.61 11.03 6.08
CA GLU A 47 -5.94 11.77 5.02
C GLU A 47 -5.46 10.83 3.90
N ALA A 48 -4.75 9.77 4.27
CA ALA A 48 -4.24 8.78 3.34
C ALA A 48 -5.36 8.12 2.50
N ALA A 49 -6.47 7.78 3.15
CA ALA A 49 -7.63 7.17 2.50
C ALA A 49 -8.25 8.10 1.45
N TYR A 50 -8.37 9.39 1.75
CA TYR A 50 -8.88 10.39 0.80
C TYR A 50 -7.90 10.63 -0.36
N ILE A 51 -6.60 10.78 -0.08
CA ILE A 51 -5.60 10.95 -1.14
C ILE A 51 -5.59 9.75 -2.09
N LEU A 52 -5.59 8.53 -1.55
CA LEU A 52 -5.67 7.31 -2.36
C LEU A 52 -6.95 7.26 -3.20
N LYS A 53 -8.11 7.56 -2.60
CA LYS A 53 -9.41 7.60 -3.28
C LYS A 53 -9.40 8.54 -4.49
N GLU A 54 -8.79 9.72 -4.36
CA GLU A 54 -8.72 10.69 -5.46
C GLU A 54 -7.70 10.27 -6.54
N ALA A 55 -6.57 9.66 -6.16
CA ALA A 55 -5.51 9.32 -7.10
C ALA A 55 -5.76 8.05 -7.92
N TYR A 56 -6.25 6.96 -7.30
CA TYR A 56 -6.16 5.61 -7.88
C TYR A 56 -6.85 5.46 -9.24
N ARG A 57 -7.93 6.22 -9.48
CA ARG A 57 -8.77 6.12 -10.69
C ARG A 57 -8.07 6.58 -11.96
N PHE A 58 -7.01 7.37 -11.82
CA PHE A 58 -6.23 7.88 -12.95
C PHE A 58 -5.14 6.92 -13.40
N PHE A 59 -4.95 5.80 -12.68
CA PHE A 59 -3.99 4.77 -13.05
C PHE A 59 -4.64 3.70 -13.94
N PRO A 60 -3.88 3.08 -14.85
CA PRO A 60 -4.37 1.98 -15.67
C PRO A 60 -4.88 0.81 -14.80
N LYS A 61 -5.87 0.08 -15.33
CA LYS A 61 -6.32 -1.19 -14.73
C LYS A 61 -5.12 -2.15 -14.56
N GLY A 62 -5.12 -2.88 -13.46
CA GLY A 62 -4.04 -3.77 -13.05
C GLY A 62 -2.96 -3.11 -12.19
N THR A 63 -3.07 -1.80 -11.93
CA THR A 63 -2.17 -1.10 -11.00
C THR A 63 -2.34 -1.61 -9.57
N ILE A 64 -1.21 -1.74 -8.86
CA ILE A 64 -1.15 -2.13 -7.45
C ILE A 64 -0.87 -0.87 -6.64
N HIS A 65 -1.81 -0.46 -5.80
CA HIS A 65 -1.67 0.68 -4.91
C HIS A 65 -1.25 0.19 -3.52
N VAL A 66 0.00 0.46 -3.14
CA VAL A 66 0.52 0.12 -1.82
C VAL A 66 0.35 1.33 -0.90
N GLY A 67 -0.36 1.13 0.20
CA GLY A 67 -0.58 2.14 1.24
C GLY A 67 0.02 1.68 2.56
N VAL A 68 0.93 2.47 3.12
CA VAL A 68 1.56 2.20 4.43
C VAL A 68 1.44 3.45 5.29
N VAL A 69 0.30 3.56 5.97
CA VAL A 69 0.02 4.54 7.02
C VAL A 69 -0.57 3.76 8.16
N ASP A 70 0.27 3.46 9.15
CA ASP A 70 0.00 2.38 10.11
C ASP A 70 0.53 2.67 11.51
N PRO A 71 -0.29 3.27 12.40
CA PRO A 71 0.07 3.39 13.80
C PRO A 71 0.17 2.05 14.52
N GLY A 72 -0.33 0.96 13.92
CA GLY A 72 -0.33 -0.40 14.48
C GLY A 72 0.81 -1.28 13.98
N VAL A 73 1.89 -0.71 13.43
CA VAL A 73 3.04 -1.48 12.95
C VAL A 73 3.59 -2.38 14.06
N GLY A 74 3.94 -3.63 13.70
CA GLY A 74 4.39 -4.65 14.65
C GLY A 74 3.31 -5.18 15.60
N GLY A 75 2.06 -4.70 15.52
CA GLY A 75 0.92 -5.17 16.30
C GLY A 75 0.10 -6.27 15.62
N ASP A 76 -1.11 -6.51 16.13
CA ASP A 76 -2.01 -7.59 15.67
C ASP A 76 -2.76 -7.27 14.36
N ARG A 77 -2.52 -6.11 13.75
CA ARG A 77 -3.24 -5.70 12.53
C ARG A 77 -2.86 -6.64 11.39
N ARG A 78 -3.83 -6.93 10.52
CA ARG A 78 -3.64 -7.86 9.40
C ARG A 78 -3.07 -7.09 8.19
N PRO A 79 -2.01 -7.59 7.53
CA PRO A 79 -1.70 -7.14 6.17
C PRO A 79 -2.74 -7.73 5.22
N ILE A 80 -3.39 -6.87 4.42
CA ILE A 80 -4.45 -7.29 3.50
C ILE A 80 -4.12 -6.89 2.07
N ALA A 81 -4.66 -7.65 1.13
CA ALA A 81 -4.75 -7.26 -0.26
C ALA A 81 -6.22 -7.26 -0.71
N ILE A 82 -6.61 -6.21 -1.42
CA ILE A 82 -7.95 -6.03 -1.97
C ILE A 82 -7.86 -5.96 -3.48
N LYS A 83 -8.76 -6.65 -4.19
CA LYS A 83 -8.96 -6.49 -5.63
C LYS A 83 -10.33 -5.87 -5.87
N THR A 84 -10.37 -4.72 -6.55
CA THR A 84 -11.62 -4.05 -6.86
C THR A 84 -11.46 -3.03 -7.99
N GLY A 85 -12.51 -2.78 -8.78
CA GLY A 85 -12.48 -1.79 -9.88
C GLY A 85 -11.42 -2.06 -10.97
N GLY A 86 -10.85 -3.26 -11.02
CA GLY A 86 -9.72 -3.59 -11.89
C GLY A 86 -8.35 -3.20 -11.32
N SER A 87 -8.26 -2.66 -10.11
CA SER A 87 -7.02 -2.34 -9.40
C SER A 87 -6.81 -3.25 -8.18
N PHE A 88 -5.60 -3.22 -7.64
CA PHE A 88 -5.22 -3.92 -6.42
C PHE A 88 -4.77 -2.92 -5.36
N PHE A 89 -5.07 -3.21 -4.10
CA PHE A 89 -4.68 -2.38 -2.96
C PHE A 89 -4.03 -3.27 -1.92
N VAL A 90 -2.88 -2.86 -1.38
CA VAL A 90 -2.09 -3.63 -0.43
C VAL A 90 -1.69 -2.73 0.74
N GLY A 91 -1.97 -3.16 1.97
CA GLY A 91 -1.69 -2.34 3.14
C GLY A 91 -2.27 -2.90 4.45
N PRO A 92 -2.27 -2.10 5.52
CA PRO A 92 -2.84 -2.48 6.81
C PRO A 92 -4.38 -2.56 6.77
N ASP A 93 -4.93 -3.53 7.50
CA ASP A 93 -6.36 -3.62 7.79
C ASP A 93 -6.76 -2.66 8.92
N ASN A 94 -6.70 -1.36 8.64
CA ASN A 94 -6.99 -0.29 9.60
C ASN A 94 -7.99 0.75 9.08
N GLY A 95 -8.66 0.44 7.96
CA GLY A 95 -9.60 1.34 7.30
C GLY A 95 -9.00 2.18 6.17
N LEU A 96 -7.69 2.12 5.90
CA LEU A 96 -7.03 2.89 4.83
C LEU A 96 -7.73 2.83 3.46
N PHE A 97 -8.33 1.69 3.13
CA PHE A 97 -9.00 1.47 1.84
C PHE A 97 -10.53 1.62 1.88
N TRP A 98 -11.11 2.05 3.01
CA TRP A 98 -12.56 2.12 3.18
C TRP A 98 -13.29 2.92 2.07
N PRO A 99 -12.81 4.09 1.59
CA PRO A 99 -13.58 4.89 0.63
C PRO A 99 -13.64 4.22 -0.74
N ILE A 100 -12.61 3.43 -1.08
CA ILE A 100 -12.52 2.69 -2.33
C ILE A 100 -13.48 1.50 -2.31
N ILE A 101 -13.50 0.76 -1.19
CA ILE A 101 -14.45 -0.35 -0.99
C ILE A 101 -15.89 0.15 -1.00
N ALA A 102 -16.18 1.25 -0.29
CA ALA A 102 -17.53 1.80 -0.17
C ALA A 102 -18.15 2.24 -1.51
N GLN A 103 -17.32 2.56 -2.50
CA GLN A 103 -17.77 2.99 -3.84
C GLN A 103 -17.75 1.84 -4.86
N SER A 104 -17.40 0.63 -4.46
CA SER A 104 -17.27 -0.48 -5.39
C SER A 104 -18.46 -1.43 -5.35
N GLU A 105 -18.91 -1.85 -6.52
CA GLU A 105 -19.97 -2.86 -6.68
C GLU A 105 -19.52 -4.24 -6.19
N ALA A 106 -18.25 -4.56 -6.35
CA ALA A 106 -17.69 -5.86 -5.96
C ALA A 106 -16.20 -5.74 -5.59
N PHE A 107 -15.80 -6.49 -4.58
CA PHE A 107 -14.41 -6.57 -4.14
C PHE A 107 -14.09 -7.95 -3.60
N GLN A 108 -12.80 -8.30 -3.65
CA GLN A 108 -12.24 -9.48 -2.99
C GLN A 108 -11.19 -9.00 -2.00
N VAL A 109 -11.12 -9.60 -0.82
CA VAL A 109 -10.10 -9.31 0.19
C VAL A 109 -9.43 -10.61 0.61
N ILE A 110 -8.11 -10.57 0.75
CA ILE A 110 -7.33 -11.66 1.33
C ILE A 110 -6.45 -11.14 2.46
N HIS A 111 -6.28 -11.97 3.49
CA HIS A 111 -5.27 -11.78 4.53
C HIS A 111 -3.94 -12.37 4.03
N LEU A 112 -2.88 -11.57 4.01
CA LEU A 112 -1.57 -11.95 3.50
C LEU A 112 -0.79 -12.77 4.55
N THR A 113 -1.05 -14.08 4.60
CA THR A 113 -0.43 -15.01 5.56
C THR A 113 0.61 -15.95 4.97
N ASN A 114 0.73 -16.04 3.64
CA ASN A 114 1.72 -16.91 3.02
C ASN A 114 3.13 -16.33 3.20
N LYS A 115 3.94 -17.02 4.03
CA LYS A 115 5.30 -16.63 4.38
C LYS A 115 6.27 -16.65 3.19
N GLU A 116 5.97 -17.38 2.11
CA GLU A 116 6.79 -17.38 0.89
C GLU A 116 6.87 -16.00 0.22
N TYR A 117 5.91 -15.12 0.50
CA TYR A 117 5.86 -13.76 -0.04
C TYR A 117 6.33 -12.69 0.96
N LEU A 118 6.81 -13.10 2.14
CA LEU A 118 7.35 -12.21 3.16
C LEU A 118 8.88 -12.25 3.15
N LEU A 119 9.52 -11.14 3.50
CA LEU A 119 10.95 -11.16 3.76
C LEU A 119 11.26 -12.09 4.95
N PRO A 120 12.43 -12.78 4.93
CA PRO A 120 12.81 -13.69 6.01
C PRO A 120 13.00 -12.98 7.35
N GLU A 121 13.45 -11.72 7.32
CA GLU A 121 13.50 -10.84 8.48
C GLU A 121 12.37 -9.80 8.39
N ILE A 122 11.47 -9.82 9.37
CA ILE A 122 10.36 -8.88 9.50
C ILE A 122 10.72 -7.89 10.61
N SER A 123 10.77 -6.60 10.29
CA SER A 123 10.99 -5.57 11.28
C SER A 123 9.69 -5.29 12.05
N THR A 124 9.82 -5.00 13.35
CA THR A 124 8.66 -4.59 14.17
C THR A 124 8.33 -3.12 14.02
N THR A 125 9.17 -2.35 13.32
CA THR A 125 9.00 -0.92 13.07
C THR A 125 8.86 -0.57 11.59
N PHE A 126 8.94 -1.56 10.69
CA PHE A 126 8.87 -1.40 9.23
C PHE A 126 8.38 -2.68 8.54
#